data_AF-A0ABC9T849-F1
#
_entry.id   AF-A0ABC9T849-F1
#
_cell.length_a   1.000
_cell.length_b   1.000
_cell.length_c   1.000
_cell.angle_alpha   90.00
_cell.angle_beta   90.00
_cell.angle_gamma   90.00
#
_symmetry.space_group_name_H-M   'P 1'
#
loop_
_entity.id
_entity.type
_entity.pdbx_description
1 polymer ?
#
loop_
_entity_poly.entity_id
_entity_poly.type
_entity_poly.pdbx_seq_one_letter_code
_entity_poly.pdbx_strand_id
1 'polypeptide(L)'
;MNVTLSRRRKGIWIGLVSLIMLSNYLLYALPIVPAAPKEVVLGSLLDCMFVIPIITYFFIIRKRYSLTYIVPVVIAGYIFARFIIPSDYLQDFSYVSYIIVAGEIAFVCLELFLLYKIVRKLLTIIKKYKEYKSEYSSFSYAIDAAFDATMKRNKLIDIIVTECKLIYYAFFIVA
;
A
#
# COMPACT_ATOMS: atom_id res chain seq x y z
N MET A 1 11.54 -22.54 -5.83
CA MET A 1 10.40 -23.05 -6.62
C MET A 1 9.11 -22.23 -6.35
N ASN A 2 9.04 -20.95 -6.76
CA ASN A 2 7.91 -20.05 -6.40
C ASN A 2 7.46 -19.07 -7.53
N VAL A 3 8.07 -19.12 -8.71
CA VAL A 3 7.80 -18.20 -9.83
C VAL A 3 6.56 -18.59 -10.65
N THR A 4 6.19 -19.87 -10.67
CA THR A 4 5.06 -20.40 -11.46
C THR A 4 3.69 -20.00 -10.91
N LEU A 5 3.54 -19.94 -9.58
CA LEU A 5 2.31 -19.48 -8.92
C LEU A 5 1.99 -17.99 -9.15
N SER A 6 3.03 -17.17 -9.40
CA SER A 6 2.88 -15.75 -9.75
C SER A 6 2.38 -15.57 -11.18
N ARG A 7 2.92 -16.32 -12.16
CA ARG A 7 2.47 -16.26 -13.56
C ARG A 7 1.01 -16.65 -13.74
N ARG A 8 0.57 -17.74 -13.09
CA ARG A 8 -0.83 -18.20 -13.21
C ARG A 8 -1.82 -17.19 -12.61
N ARG A 9 -1.49 -16.60 -11.46
CA ARG A 9 -2.29 -15.52 -10.85
C ARG A 9 -2.32 -14.25 -11.70
N LYS A 10 -1.20 -13.87 -12.31
CA LYS A 10 -1.15 -12.75 -13.27
C LYS A 10 -2.01 -13.02 -14.50
N GLY A 11 -2.02 -14.23 -15.04
CA GLY A 11 -2.89 -14.61 -16.16
C GLY A 11 -4.38 -14.53 -15.81
N ILE A 12 -4.78 -15.02 -14.63
CA ILE A 12 -6.16 -14.91 -14.13
C ILE A 12 -6.55 -13.43 -13.91
N TRP A 13 -5.63 -12.62 -13.39
CA TRP A 13 -5.82 -11.19 -13.21
C TRP A 13 -6.05 -10.47 -14.55
N ILE A 14 -5.20 -10.71 -15.56
CA ILE A 14 -5.36 -10.15 -16.90
C ILE A 14 -6.71 -10.58 -17.49
N GLY A 15 -7.08 -11.86 -17.37
CA GLY A 15 -8.36 -12.38 -17.86
C GLY A 15 -9.56 -11.66 -17.25
N LEU A 16 -9.60 -11.54 -15.91
CA LEU A 16 -10.70 -10.86 -15.21
C LEU A 16 -10.79 -9.38 -15.55
N VAL A 17 -9.67 -8.66 -15.56
CA VAL A 17 -9.64 -7.23 -15.92
C VAL A 17 -10.07 -7.03 -17.37
N SER A 18 -9.61 -7.89 -18.29
CA SER A 18 -10.01 -7.82 -19.69
C SER A 18 -11.49 -8.11 -19.91
N LEU A 19 -12.06 -9.03 -19.13
CA LEU A 19 -13.49 -9.35 -19.17
C LEU A 19 -14.34 -8.18 -18.68
N ILE A 20 -13.95 -7.56 -17.56
CA ILE A 20 -14.63 -6.37 -17.01
C ILE A 20 -14.56 -5.20 -18.00
N MET A 21 -13.39 -4.97 -18.59
CA MET A 21 -13.18 -3.94 -19.61
C MET A 21 -14.04 -4.19 -20.85
N LEU A 22 -14.03 -5.42 -21.38
CA LEU A 22 -14.77 -5.79 -22.57
C LEU A 22 -16.29 -5.70 -22.34
N SER A 23 -16.77 -6.12 -21.17
CA SER A 23 -18.18 -6.01 -20.79
C SER A 23 -18.63 -4.54 -20.73
N ASN A 24 -17.82 -3.68 -20.11
CA ASN A 24 -18.13 -2.24 -20.04
C ASN A 24 -18.05 -1.59 -21.42
N TYR A 25 -17.06 -1.92 -22.25
CA TYR A 25 -16.96 -1.40 -23.62
C TYR A 25 -18.15 -1.81 -24.51
N LEU A 26 -18.52 -3.09 -24.48
CA LEU A 26 -19.68 -3.61 -25.23
C LEU A 26 -20.98 -2.92 -24.84
N LEU A 27 -21.13 -2.54 -23.57
CA LEU A 27 -22.31 -1.84 -23.06
C LEU A 27 -22.50 -0.46 -23.68
N TYR A 28 -21.42 0.24 -24.00
CA TYR A 28 -21.46 1.55 -24.67
C TYR A 28 -21.37 1.46 -26.20
N ALA A 29 -20.77 0.39 -26.74
CA ALA A 29 -20.63 0.18 -28.18
C ALA A 29 -21.89 -0.39 -28.85
N LEU A 30 -22.69 -1.17 -28.11
CA LEU A 30 -23.92 -1.76 -28.62
C LEU A 30 -25.12 -0.83 -28.33
N PRO A 31 -25.99 -0.54 -29.32
CA PRO A 31 -27.17 0.30 -29.15
C PRO A 31 -28.32 -0.47 -28.45
N ILE A 32 -28.00 -1.33 -27.48
CA ILE A 32 -28.96 -2.16 -26.74
C ILE A 32 -29.66 -1.32 -25.67
N VAL A 33 -29.01 -0.25 -25.18
CA VAL A 33 -29.55 0.64 -24.15
C VAL A 33 -29.73 2.05 -24.74
N PRO A 34 -30.99 2.51 -24.96
CA PRO A 34 -31.24 3.85 -25.46
C PRO A 34 -30.94 4.86 -24.36
N ALA A 35 -29.91 5.70 -24.58
CA ALA A 35 -29.32 6.64 -23.61
C ALA A 35 -28.89 5.94 -22.32
N ALA A 36 -27.58 5.70 -22.16
CA ALA A 36 -27.02 5.05 -20.98
C ALA A 36 -27.56 5.71 -19.69
N PRO A 37 -28.37 5.00 -18.87
CA PRO A 37 -28.91 5.55 -17.63
C PRO A 37 -27.76 5.95 -16.71
N LYS A 38 -27.96 6.98 -15.89
CA LYS A 38 -26.94 7.47 -14.95
C LYS A 38 -26.45 6.35 -14.01
N GLU A 39 -27.31 5.39 -13.68
CA GLU A 39 -26.92 4.24 -12.85
C GLU A 39 -25.95 3.29 -13.54
N VAL A 40 -26.05 3.13 -14.86
CA VAL A 40 -25.16 2.27 -15.65
C VAL A 40 -23.76 2.88 -15.74
N VAL A 41 -23.69 4.20 -15.92
CA VAL A 41 -22.42 4.95 -15.90
C VAL A 41 -21.75 4.86 -14.54
N LEU A 42 -22.51 5.03 -13.46
CA LEU A 42 -22.02 4.83 -12.10
C LEU A 42 -21.51 3.40 -11.86
N GLY A 43 -22.22 2.39 -12.35
CA GLY A 43 -21.82 0.99 -12.27
C GLY A 43 -20.47 0.75 -12.96
N SER A 44 -20.31 1.19 -14.20
CA SER A 44 -19.03 1.07 -14.94
C SER A 44 -17.89 1.83 -14.27
N LEU A 45 -18.17 3.01 -13.70
CA LEU A 45 -17.19 3.83 -13.01
C LEU A 45 -16.72 3.16 -11.71
N LEU A 46 -17.65 2.58 -10.94
CA LEU A 46 -17.32 1.78 -9.75
C LEU A 46 -16.52 0.52 -10.11
N ASP A 47 -16.86 -0.16 -11.20
CA ASP A 47 -16.16 -1.36 -11.65
C ASP A 47 -14.69 -1.04 -12.01
N CYS A 48 -14.47 0.07 -12.73
CA CYS A 48 -13.13 0.50 -13.10
C CYS A 48 -12.33 1.07 -11.91
N MET A 49 -12.99 1.75 -10.96
CA MET A 49 -12.33 2.49 -9.89
C MET A 49 -12.14 1.70 -8.60
N PHE A 50 -12.97 0.70 -8.33
CA PHE A 50 -12.88 -0.13 -7.12
C PHE A 50 -12.65 -1.60 -7.42
N VAL A 51 -13.39 -2.19 -8.37
CA VAL A 51 -13.31 -3.63 -8.61
C VAL A 51 -11.96 -4.01 -9.21
N ILE A 52 -11.45 -3.26 -10.19
CA ILE A 52 -10.10 -3.48 -10.75
C ILE A 52 -9.00 -3.33 -9.68
N PRO A 53 -8.94 -2.25 -8.86
CA PRO A 53 -7.96 -2.14 -7.79
C PRO A 53 -8.08 -3.21 -6.70
N ILE A 54 -9.29 -3.62 -6.33
CA ILE A 54 -9.52 -4.69 -5.33
C ILE A 54 -9.03 -6.03 -5.85
N ILE A 55 -9.35 -6.39 -7.10
CA ILE A 55 -8.86 -7.61 -7.73
C ILE A 55 -7.33 -7.56 -7.84
N THR A 56 -6.77 -6.41 -8.20
CA THR A 56 -5.31 -6.20 -8.24
C THR A 56 -4.67 -6.36 -6.87
N TYR A 57 -5.31 -5.81 -5.84
CA TYR A 57 -4.84 -5.93 -4.46
C TYR A 57 -4.79 -7.39 -4.01
N PHE A 58 -5.87 -8.13 -4.24
CA PHE A 58 -6.02 -9.50 -3.76
C PHE A 58 -5.09 -10.49 -4.49
N PHE A 59 -4.92 -10.32 -5.81
CA PHE A 59 -4.12 -11.24 -6.62
C PHE A 59 -2.63 -10.90 -6.67
N ILE A 60 -2.25 -9.62 -6.59
CA ILE A 60 -0.87 -9.16 -6.76
C ILE A 60 -0.26 -8.63 -5.46
N ILE A 61 -0.94 -7.70 -4.78
CA ILE A 61 -0.31 -6.86 -3.73
C ILE A 61 -0.32 -7.54 -2.35
N ARG A 62 -1.38 -8.30 -2.01
CA ARG A 62 -1.70 -8.85 -0.66
C ARG A 62 -0.55 -9.53 0.10
N LYS A 63 0.47 -10.06 -0.59
CA LYS A 63 1.56 -10.84 0.06
C LYS A 63 2.95 -10.22 0.00
N ARG A 64 3.18 -9.15 -0.76
CA ARG A 64 4.55 -8.73 -1.15
C ARG A 64 4.77 -7.22 -1.17
N TYR A 65 3.72 -6.41 -1.29
CA TYR A 65 3.85 -4.98 -1.59
C TYR A 65 3.08 -4.16 -0.56
N SER A 66 3.65 -3.00 -0.18
CA SER A 66 2.96 -2.04 0.68
C SER A 66 1.65 -1.59 0.03
N LEU A 67 0.67 -1.23 0.85
CA LEU A 67 -0.61 -0.66 0.41
C LEU A 67 -0.40 0.57 -0.51
N THR A 68 0.78 1.20 -0.46
CA THR A 68 1.25 2.28 -1.34
C THR A 68 1.14 1.95 -2.84
N TYR A 69 1.21 0.67 -3.23
CA TYR A 69 1.09 0.26 -4.64
C TYR A 69 -0.36 0.22 -5.16
N ILE A 70 -1.36 0.37 -4.28
CA ILE A 70 -2.77 0.45 -4.69
C ILE A 70 -3.06 1.82 -5.32
N VAL A 71 -2.44 2.88 -4.81
CA VAL A 71 -2.64 4.27 -5.26
C VAL A 71 -2.44 4.43 -6.77
N PRO A 72 -1.29 4.06 -7.37
CA PRO A 72 -1.13 4.18 -8.82
C PRO A 72 -2.08 3.29 -9.62
N VAL A 73 -2.57 2.18 -9.06
CA VAL A 73 -3.56 1.30 -9.70
C VAL A 73 -4.94 1.95 -9.75
N VAL A 74 -5.33 2.67 -8.69
CA VAL A 74 -6.59 3.45 -8.65
C VAL A 74 -6.53 4.60 -9.65
N ILE A 75 -5.41 5.33 -9.71
CA ILE A 75 -5.20 6.40 -10.70
C ILE A 75 -5.27 5.85 -12.12
N ALA A 76 -4.58 4.74 -12.40
CA ALA A 76 -4.61 4.10 -13.70
C ALA A 76 -6.03 3.64 -14.08
N GLY A 77 -6.78 3.05 -13.15
CA GLY A 77 -8.18 2.67 -13.34
C GLY A 77 -9.09 3.85 -13.65
N TYR A 78 -8.89 4.99 -12.98
CA TYR A 78 -9.64 6.22 -13.24
C TYR A 78 -9.33 6.84 -14.61
N ILE A 79 -8.05 6.91 -14.99
CA ILE A 79 -7.63 7.39 -16.32
C ILE A 79 -8.24 6.52 -17.41
N PHE A 80 -8.27 5.21 -17.21
CA PHE A 80 -8.86 4.26 -18.16
C PHE A 80 -10.38 4.40 -18.25
N ALA A 81 -11.07 4.58 -17.12
CA ALA A 81 -12.51 4.83 -17.10
C ALA A 81 -12.86 6.09 -17.90
N ARG A 82 -12.05 7.14 -17.78
CA ARG A 82 -12.21 8.40 -18.54
C ARG A 82 -12.01 8.24 -20.05
N PHE A 83 -11.25 7.23 -20.49
CA PHE A 83 -11.06 6.94 -21.91
C PHE A 83 -12.23 6.13 -22.50
N ILE A 84 -12.88 5.29 -21.68
CA ILE A 84 -14.00 4.43 -22.10
C ILE A 84 -15.35 5.15 -22.03
N ILE A 85 -15.56 6.01 -21.02
CA ILE A 85 -16.83 6.69 -20.78
C ILE A 85 -16.86 8.03 -21.54
N PRO A 86 -17.89 8.32 -22.37
CA PRO A 86 -18.03 9.58 -23.08
C PRO A 86 -18.08 10.78 -22.12
N SER A 87 -17.42 11.89 -22.49
CA SER A 87 -17.23 13.07 -21.63
C SER A 87 -18.52 13.73 -21.14
N ASP A 88 -19.61 13.60 -21.89
CA ASP A 88 -20.92 14.18 -21.54
C ASP A 88 -21.50 13.58 -20.25
N TYR A 89 -21.21 12.32 -19.96
CA TYR A 89 -21.65 11.66 -18.72
C TYR A 89 -20.70 11.92 -17.54
N LEU A 90 -19.43 12.24 -17.81
CA LEU A 90 -18.43 12.49 -16.76
C LEU A 90 -18.56 13.88 -16.13
N GLN A 91 -19.20 14.84 -16.79
CA GLN A 91 -19.44 16.17 -16.21
C GLN A 91 -20.30 16.10 -14.94
N ASP A 92 -21.33 15.24 -14.93
CA ASP A 92 -22.20 14.99 -13.77
C ASP A 92 -21.45 14.35 -12.59
N PHE A 93 -20.28 13.74 -12.82
CA PHE A 93 -19.50 13.01 -11.81
C PHE A 93 -18.14 13.64 -11.49
N SER A 94 -17.95 14.93 -11.79
CA SER A 94 -16.72 15.67 -11.46
C SER A 94 -16.34 15.58 -9.96
N TYR A 95 -17.33 15.42 -9.07
CA TYR A 95 -17.13 15.22 -7.62
C TYR A 95 -16.34 13.94 -7.29
N VAL A 96 -16.41 12.92 -8.15
CA VAL A 96 -15.69 11.66 -7.94
C VAL A 96 -14.18 11.88 -8.02
N SER A 97 -13.71 12.74 -8.93
CA SER A 97 -12.29 13.12 -8.99
C SER A 97 -11.82 13.77 -7.69
N TYR A 98 -12.66 14.57 -7.05
CA TYR A 98 -12.33 15.23 -5.78
C TYR A 98 -12.28 14.22 -4.63
N ILE A 99 -13.19 13.25 -4.58
CA ILE A 99 -13.17 12.17 -3.58
C ILE A 99 -11.88 11.35 -3.71
N ILE A 100 -11.47 11.01 -4.93
CA ILE A 100 -10.23 10.24 -5.17
C ILE A 100 -9.03 11.01 -4.62
N VAL A 101 -8.86 12.27 -5.04
CA VAL A 101 -7.74 13.11 -4.60
C VAL A 101 -7.76 13.31 -3.08
N ALA A 102 -8.92 13.55 -2.48
CA ALA A 102 -9.06 13.65 -1.03
C ALA A 102 -8.68 12.34 -0.32
N GLY A 103 -9.10 11.20 -0.86
CA GLY A 103 -8.74 9.88 -0.35
C GLY A 103 -7.25 9.59 -0.46
N GLU A 104 -6.60 9.97 -1.55
CA GLU A 104 -5.15 9.84 -1.75
C GLU A 104 -4.39 10.69 -0.73
N ILE A 105 -4.77 11.95 -0.55
CA ILE A 105 -4.16 12.84 0.43
C ILE A 105 -4.33 12.26 1.85
N ALA A 106 -5.53 11.80 2.20
CA ALA A 106 -5.79 11.20 3.51
C ALA A 106 -4.94 9.94 3.74
N PHE A 107 -4.76 9.12 2.72
CA PHE A 107 -3.94 7.91 2.78
C PHE A 107 -2.45 8.24 2.96
N VAL A 108 -1.92 9.20 2.19
CA VAL A 108 -0.55 9.70 2.34
C VAL A 108 -0.31 10.30 3.73
N CYS A 109 -1.26 11.08 4.25
CA CYS A 109 -1.18 11.61 5.61
C CYS A 109 -1.14 10.50 6.66
N LEU A 110 -1.92 9.43 6.50
CA LEU A 110 -1.88 8.27 7.40
C LEU A 110 -0.52 7.57 7.37
N GLU A 111 0.07 7.40 6.19
CA GLU A 111 1.40 6.79 6.03
C GLU A 111 2.47 7.65 6.71
N LEU A 112 2.46 8.96 6.47
CA LEU A 112 3.36 9.92 7.12
C LEU A 112 3.19 9.92 8.65
N PHE A 113 1.96 9.80 9.14
CA PHE A 113 1.68 9.71 10.58
C PHE A 113 2.26 8.43 11.20
N LEU A 114 2.12 7.29 10.53
CA LEU A 114 2.71 6.03 10.97
C LEU A 114 4.24 6.11 10.97
N LEU A 115 4.84 6.65 9.91
CA LEU A 115 6.28 6.86 9.79
C LEU A 115 6.79 7.78 10.90
N TYR A 116 6.12 8.90 11.15
CA TYR A 116 6.42 9.82 12.25
C TYR A 116 6.41 9.09 13.60
N LYS A 117 5.41 8.26 13.87
CA LYS A 117 5.31 7.48 15.11
C LYS A 117 6.47 6.49 15.27
N ILE A 118 6.90 5.84 14.18
CA ILE A 118 8.04 4.92 14.18
C ILE A 118 9.34 5.68 14.43
N VAL A 119 9.59 6.77 13.70
CA VAL A 119 10.79 7.60 13.86
C VAL A 119 10.87 8.15 15.28
N ARG A 120 9.78 8.67 15.84
CA ARG A 120 9.75 9.18 17.21
C ARG A 120 10.12 8.10 18.23
N LYS A 121 9.60 6.88 18.06
CA LYS A 121 9.95 5.74 18.91
C LYS A 121 11.42 5.36 18.79
N LEU A 122 11.97 5.30 17.57
CA LEU A 122 13.39 5.04 17.34
C LEU A 122 14.29 6.11 17.97
N LEU A 123 13.94 7.38 17.83
CA LEU A 123 14.68 8.48 18.46
C LEU A 123 14.68 8.36 19.99
N THR A 124 13.56 7.95 20.60
CA THR A 124 13.51 7.67 22.05
C THR A 124 14.44 6.53 22.45
N ILE A 125 14.50 5.44 21.67
CA ILE A 125 15.44 4.33 21.91
C ILE A 125 16.88 4.83 21.83
N ILE A 126 17.22 5.66 20.83
CA ILE A 126 18.57 6.22 20.66
C ILE A 126 18.94 7.12 21.85
N LYS A 127 18.00 7.97 22.31
CA LYS A 127 18.22 8.83 23.49
C LYS A 127 18.48 7.99 24.74
N LYS A 128 17.66 6.97 24.98
CA LYS A 128 17.83 6.04 26.12
C LYS A 128 19.12 5.25 26.04
N TYR A 129 19.48 4.77 24.85
CA TYR A 129 20.77 4.12 24.63
C TYR A 129 21.95 5.05 24.94
N LYS A 130 21.90 6.33 24.53
CA LYS A 130 22.96 7.30 24.85
C LYS A 130 23.10 7.55 26.36
N GLU A 131 21.99 7.54 27.09
CA GLU A 131 21.93 7.64 28.55
C GLU A 131 22.59 6.40 29.20
N TYR A 132 22.18 5.19 28.79
CA TYR A 132 22.72 3.94 29.33
C TYR A 132 24.16 3.64 28.90
N LYS A 133 24.64 4.15 27.76
CA LYS A 133 26.04 4.02 27.35
C LYS A 133 27.00 4.71 28.35
N SER A 134 26.52 5.73 29.07
CA SER A 134 27.32 6.38 30.12
C SER A 134 27.39 5.55 31.41
N GLU A 135 26.47 4.60 31.60
CA GLU A 135 26.31 3.82 32.82
C GLU A 135 26.85 2.38 32.66
N TYR A 136 26.73 1.81 31.45
CA TYR A 136 27.18 0.45 31.12
C TYR A 136 28.28 0.48 30.04
N SER A 137 29.43 -0.11 30.34
CA SER A 137 30.57 -0.21 29.41
C SER A 137 30.31 -1.15 28.22
N SER A 138 29.36 -2.09 28.34
CA SER A 138 29.03 -3.06 27.29
C SER A 138 27.82 -2.63 26.45
N PHE A 139 28.05 -2.50 25.13
CA PHE A 139 27.01 -2.18 24.12
C PHE A 139 25.80 -3.11 24.19
N SER A 140 26.04 -4.41 24.38
CA SER A 140 24.98 -5.42 24.43
C SER A 140 23.98 -5.17 25.57
N TYR A 141 24.48 -4.71 26.72
CA TYR A 141 23.65 -4.45 27.89
C TYR A 141 22.90 -3.13 27.75
N ALA A 142 23.57 -2.09 27.26
CA ALA A 142 22.96 -0.78 27.04
C ALA A 142 21.83 -0.81 25.99
N ILE A 143 21.97 -1.62 24.93
CA ILE A 143 20.93 -1.74 23.90
C ILE A 143 19.74 -2.58 24.38
N ASP A 144 19.95 -3.66 25.14
CA ASP A 144 18.85 -4.42 25.75
C ASP A 144 18.04 -3.53 26.70
N ALA A 145 18.72 -2.81 27.61
CA ALA A 145 18.07 -1.91 28.56
C ALA A 145 17.27 -0.78 27.85
N ALA A 146 17.80 -0.23 26.76
CA ALA A 146 17.11 0.81 26.00
C ALA A 146 15.83 0.30 25.31
N PHE A 147 15.84 -0.93 24.80
CA PHE A 147 14.66 -1.56 24.19
C PHE A 147 13.63 -1.95 25.24
N ASP A 148 14.04 -2.52 26.38
CA ASP A 148 13.15 -2.90 27.48
C ASP A 148 12.47 -1.70 28.13
N ALA A 149 13.19 -0.57 28.26
CA ALA A 149 12.64 0.67 28.79
C ALA A 149 11.64 1.36 27.84
N THR A 150 11.73 1.10 26.53
CA THR A 150 10.92 1.81 25.52
C THR A 150 9.73 0.98 25.04
N MET A 151 9.82 -0.36 25.02
CA MET A 151 8.77 -1.26 24.52
C MET A 151 8.69 -2.54 25.33
N LYS A 152 7.47 -3.10 25.45
CA LYS A 152 7.29 -4.45 25.99
C LYS A 152 8.01 -5.47 25.12
N ARG A 153 8.85 -6.31 25.73
CA ARG A 153 9.57 -7.40 25.06
C ARG A 153 8.59 -8.32 24.33
N ASN A 154 8.86 -8.56 23.06
CA ASN A 154 8.16 -9.54 22.22
C ASN A 154 9.16 -10.15 21.25
N LYS A 155 8.86 -11.32 20.67
CA LYS A 155 9.79 -12.10 19.84
C LYS A 155 10.38 -11.31 18.66
N LEU A 156 9.62 -10.34 18.11
CA LEU A 156 10.11 -9.43 17.08
C LEU A 156 11.17 -8.46 17.58
N ILE A 157 11.02 -7.96 18.80
CA ILE A 157 11.99 -7.04 19.41
C ILE A 157 13.28 -7.78 19.72
N ASP A 158 13.21 -9.02 20.21
CA ASP A 158 14.40 -9.86 20.41
C ASP A 158 15.20 -10.05 19.12
N ILE A 159 14.51 -10.36 18.01
CA ILE A 159 15.16 -10.49 16.70
C ILE A 159 15.85 -9.18 16.31
N ILE A 160 15.14 -8.04 16.42
CA ILE A 160 15.71 -6.73 16.07
C ILE A 160 16.93 -6.40 16.94
N VAL A 161 16.87 -6.66 18.25
CA VAL A 161 17.99 -6.39 19.16
C VAL A 161 19.20 -7.28 18.83
N THR A 162 18.98 -8.56 18.53
CA THR A 162 20.05 -9.46 18.10
C THR A 162 20.70 -9.01 16.79
N GLU A 163 19.91 -8.59 15.79
CA GLU A 163 20.42 -8.04 14.54
C GLU A 163 21.23 -6.76 14.78
N CYS A 164 20.77 -5.86 15.66
CA CYS A 164 21.51 -4.64 16.02
C CYS A 164 22.86 -4.96 16.70
N LYS A 165 22.90 -5.96 17.60
CA LYS A 165 24.15 -6.42 18.22
C LYS A 165 25.10 -7.01 17.19
N LEU A 166 24.58 -7.84 16.28
CA LEU A 166 25.37 -8.49 15.24
C LEU A 166 26.00 -7.44 14.31
N ILE A 167 25.23 -6.45 13.85
CA ILE A 167 25.75 -5.34 13.03
C ILE A 167 26.82 -4.56 13.80
N TYR A 168 26.56 -4.20 15.07
CA TYR A 168 27.53 -3.44 15.86
C TYR A 168 28.85 -4.19 16.01
N TYR A 169 28.83 -5.47 16.40
CA TYR A 169 30.05 -6.26 16.54
C TYR A 169 30.71 -6.57 15.20
N ALA A 170 29.96 -6.78 14.12
CA ALA A 170 30.53 -7.01 12.79
C ALA A 170 31.32 -5.80 12.29
N PHE A 171 30.88 -4.56 12.57
CA PHE A 171 31.57 -3.35 12.12
C PHE A 171 32.60 -2.80 13.11
N PHE A 172 32.47 -3.08 14.42
CA PHE A 172 33.29 -2.44 15.45
C PHE A 172 34.29 -3.39 16.15
N ILE A 173 34.19 -4.72 15.96
CA ILE A 173 35.20 -5.70 16.42
C ILE A 173 36.11 -6.19 15.27
N VAL A 174 35.67 -6.08 14.01
CA VAL A 174 36.44 -6.52 12.82
C VAL A 174 37.27 -5.38 12.19
N ALA A 175 37.25 -4.18 12.79
CA ALA A 175 38.07 -3.03 12.41
C ALA A 175 39.14 -2.76 13.48
#